data_AF-A0A7Y2U623-F1
#
_entry.id   AF-A0A7Y2U623-F1
#
_cell.length_a   1.000
_cell.length_b   1.000
_cell.length_c   1.000
_cell.angle_alpha   90.00
_cell.angle_beta   90.00
_cell.angle_gamma   90.00
#
_symmetry.space_group_name_H-M   'P 1'
#
loop_
_entity.id
_entity.type
_entity.pdbx_description
1 polymer ?
#
loop_
_entity_poly.entity_id
_entity_poly.type
_entity_poly.pdbx_seq_one_letter_code
_entity_poly.pdbx_strand_id
1 'polypeptide(L)' 'MSIKGFHIFFITLATLLCVFVVIWAFFLASAAGTGLKFFGCTCAIAAIILPLYGISFYRKSKKIND' A
#
# COMPACT_ATOMS: atom_id res chain seq x y z
N MET A 1 23.06 -3.94 -3.98
CA MET A 1 21.97 -2.93 -4.05
C MET A 1 21.56 -2.60 -2.63
N SER A 2 21.49 -1.31 -2.25
CA SER A 2 21.20 -0.95 -0.85
C SER A 2 19.84 -1.52 -0.44
N ILE A 3 19.79 -2.31 0.64
CA ILE A 3 18.56 -2.90 1.24
C ILE A 3 17.41 -1.88 1.32
N LYS A 4 17.76 -0.61 1.50
CA LYS A 4 16.85 0.54 1.54
C LYS A 4 16.04 0.72 0.25
N GLY A 5 16.69 0.56 -0.91
CA GLY A 5 16.07 0.72 -2.22
C GLY A 5 15.07 -0.41 -2.55
N PHE A 6 15.44 -1.65 -2.24
CA PHE A 6 14.54 -2.80 -2.40
C PHE A 6 13.30 -2.67 -1.52
N HIS A 7 13.46 -2.21 -0.28
CA HIS A 7 12.34 -2.04 0.65
C HIS A 7 11.34 -0.98 0.18
N ILE A 8 11.81 0.15 -0.37
CA ILE A 8 10.94 1.20 -0.93
C ILE A 8 10.21 0.70 -2.19
N PHE A 9 10.91 -0.06 -3.04
CA PHE A 9 10.31 -0.64 -4.25
C PHE A 9 9.22 -1.65 -3.89
N PHE A 10 9.47 -2.50 -2.88
CA PHE A 10 8.51 -3.45 -2.34
C PHE A 10 7.26 -2.75 -1.78
N ILE A 11 7.43 -1.69 -0.98
CA ILE A 11 6.30 -0.90 -0.44
C ILE A 11 5.47 -0.27 -1.57
N THR A 12 6.13 0.22 -2.63
CA THR A 12 5.44 0.80 -3.79
C THR A 12 4.64 -0.26 -4.56
N LEU A 13 5.19 -1.45 -4.77
CA LEU A 13 4.47 -2.56 -5.40
C LEU A 13 3.29 -3.04 -4.56
N ALA A 14 3.48 -3.19 -3.24
CA ALA A 14 2.45 -3.63 -2.31
C ALA A 14 1.29 -2.62 -2.21
N THR A 15 1.58 -1.32 -2.27
CA THR A 15 0.56 -0.26 -2.30
C THR A 15 -0.23 -0.28 -3.60
N LEU A 16 0.44 -0.41 -4.74
CA LEU A 16 -0.22 -0.49 -6.04
C LEU A 16 -1.16 -1.70 -6.11
N LEU A 17 -0.72 -2.85 -5.58
CA LEU A 17 -1.56 -4.04 -5.43
C LEU A 17 -2.75 -3.81 -4.49
N CYS A 18 -2.56 -3.19 -3.32
CA CYS A 18 -3.66 -2.88 -2.41
C CYS A 18 -4.69 -1.93 -3.03
N VAL A 19 -4.24 -0.88 -3.73
CA VAL A 19 -5.14 0.05 -4.44
C VAL A 19 -5.94 -0.70 -5.52
N PHE A 20 -5.28 -1.58 -6.27
CA PHE A 20 -5.95 -2.41 -7.27
C PHE A 20 -7.02 -3.31 -6.64
N VAL A 21 -6.73 -3.96 -5.51
CA VAL A 21 -7.69 -4.79 -4.76
C VAL A 21 -8.87 -3.96 -4.23
N VAL A 22 -8.64 -2.73 -3.75
CA VAL A 22 -9.71 -1.83 -3.30
C VAL A 22 -10.62 -1.44 -4.46
N ILE A 23 -10.05 -1.06 -5.60
CA ILE A 23 -10.82 -0.74 -6.80
C ILE A 23 -11.61 -1.97 -7.25
N TRP A 24 -11.00 -3.14 -7.28
CA TRP A 24 -11.65 -4.38 -7.67
C TRP A 24 -12.80 -4.78 -6.73
N ALA A 25 -12.58 -4.68 -5.41
CA ALA A 25 -13.57 -5.00 -4.39
C ALA A 25 -14.79 -4.05 -4.39
N PHE A 26 -14.60 -2.77 -4.76
CA PHE A 26 -15.68 -1.78 -4.78
C PHE A 26 -16.37 -1.61 -6.14
N PHE A 27 -15.62 -1.65 -7.25
CA PHE A 27 -16.16 -1.40 -8.60
C PHE A 27 -16.54 -2.65 -9.36
N LEU A 28 -15.81 -3.76 -9.19
CA LEU A 28 -16.01 -4.96 -10.02
C LEU A 28 -16.80 -6.06 -9.32
N ALA A 29 -16.76 -6.10 -7.98
CA ALA A 29 -17.46 -7.11 -7.20
C ALA A 29 -18.89 -6.69 -6.85
N SER A 30 -19.79 -6.66 -7.85
CA SER A 30 -21.22 -6.37 -7.66
C SER A 30 -21.97 -7.44 -6.82
N ALA A 31 -21.39 -8.64 -6.66
CA ALA A 31 -21.92 -9.76 -5.87
C ALA A 31 -21.04 -10.08 -4.64
N ALA A 32 -20.25 -9.11 -4.19
CA ALA A 32 -19.36 -9.24 -3.04
C ALA A 32 -20.15 -9.57 -1.75
N GLY A 33 -20.02 -10.80 -1.26
CA GLY A 33 -20.47 -11.16 0.08
C GLY A 33 -19.80 -10.28 1.16
N THR A 34 -20.44 -10.14 2.32
CA THR A 34 -20.01 -9.24 3.43
C THR A 34 -18.51 -9.34 3.74
N GLY A 35 -17.91 -10.53 3.62
CA GLY A 35 -16.47 -10.74 3.84
C GLY A 35 -15.56 -9.97 2.87
N LEU A 36 -15.94 -9.84 1.60
CA LEU A 36 -15.14 -9.12 0.60
C LEU A 36 -15.15 -7.60 0.86
N LYS A 37 -16.26 -7.06 1.41
CA LYS A 37 -16.32 -5.64 1.84
C LYS A 37 -15.38 -5.36 3.02
N PHE A 38 -15.32 -6.27 4.00
CA PHE A 38 -14.37 -6.14 5.11
C PHE A 38 -12.92 -6.22 4.63
N PHE A 39 -12.63 -7.15 3.71
CA PHE A 39 -11.30 -7.28 3.11
C PHE A 39 -10.91 -6.04 2.28
N GLY A 40 -11.86 -5.45 1.55
CA GLY A 40 -11.67 -4.19 0.86
C GLY A 40 -11.35 -3.03 1.81
N CYS A 41 -12.06 -2.92 2.95
CA CYS A 41 -11.78 -1.90 3.96
C CYS A 41 -10.39 -2.07 4.60
N THR A 42 -9.97 -3.30 4.93
CA THR A 42 -8.62 -3.52 5.50
C THR A 42 -7.54 -3.23 4.47
N CYS A 43 -7.74 -3.59 3.20
CA CYS A 43 -6.85 -3.22 2.10
C CYS A 43 -6.83 -1.70 1.86
N ALA A 44 -7.93 -0.97 2.05
CA ALA A 44 -7.96 0.48 1.93
C ALA A 44 -7.13 1.16 3.03
N ILE A 45 -7.23 0.68 4.27
CA ILE A 45 -6.40 1.16 5.38
C ILE A 45 -4.92 0.87 5.09
N ALA A 46 -4.61 -0.36 4.66
CA ALA A 46 -3.25 -0.75 4.27
C ALA A 46 -2.71 0.11 3.11
N ALA A 47 -3.55 0.42 2.10
CA ALA A 47 -3.21 1.28 0.97
C ALA A 47 -2.83 2.71 1.38
N ILE A 48 -3.29 3.20 2.53
CA ILE A 48 -2.96 4.53 3.05
C ILE A 48 -1.74 4.48 4.00
N ILE A 49 -1.66 3.45 4.84
CA ILE A 49 -0.56 3.31 5.81
C ILE A 49 0.77 2.98 5.12
N LEU A 50 0.77 2.08 4.13
CA LEU A 50 1.99 1.70 3.42
C LEU A 50 2.70 2.86 2.69
N PRO A 51 2.03 3.74 1.91
CA PRO A 51 2.71 4.86 1.27
C PRO A 51 3.15 5.91 2.29
N LEU A 52 2.38 6.14 3.37
CA LEU A 52 2.81 7.02 4.47
C LEU A 52 4.09 6.50 5.15
N TYR A 53 4.20 5.19 5.33
CA TYR A 53 5.40 4.54 5.86
C TYR A 53 6.57 4.65 4.87
N GLY A 54 6.33 4.39 3.58
CA GLY A 54 7.32 4.54 2.52
C GLY A 54 7.88 5.96 2.40
N ILE A 55 7.00 6.97 2.44
CA ILE A 55 7.37 8.39 2.40
C ILE A 55 8.14 8.80 3.66
N SER A 56 7.69 8.36 4.84
CA SER A 56 8.39 8.64 6.10
C SER A 56 9.80 8.04 6.11
N PHE A 57 9.95 6.82 5.61
CA PHE A 57 11.24 6.14 5.49
C PHE A 57 12.15 6.85 4.47
N TYR A 58 11.61 7.27 3.32
CA TYR A 58 12.35 8.05 2.32
C TYR A 58 12.83 9.40 2.88
N ARG A 59 11.95 10.15 3.54
CA ARG A 59 12.29 11.43 4.21
C ARG A 59 13.37 11.24 5.27
N LYS A 60 13.24 10.20 6.09
CA LYS A 60 14.20 9.91 7.16
C LYS A 60 15.55 9.45 6.61
N SER A 61 15.55 8.76 5.48
CA SER A 61 16.78 8.34 4.79
C SER A 61 17.52 9.52 4.16
N LYS A 62 16.80 10.53 3.63
CA LYS A 62 17.38 11.72 3.01
C LYS A 62 17.98 12.68 4.05
N LYS A 63 17.39 12.75 5.26
CA LYS A 63 17.86 13.60 6.38
C LYS A 63 19.17 13.11 7.04
N ILE A 64 19.64 11.91 6.73
CA ILE A 64 20.91 11.36 7.26
C ILE A 64 22.07 11.59 6.26
N ASN A 65 21.79 12.20 5.11
CA ASN A 65 22.78 12.54 4.07
C ASN A 65 22.87 14.07 3.84
N ASP A 66 22.57 14.84 4.88
CA ASP A 66 22.83 16.28 5.00
C ASP A 66 23.53 16.48 6.34
#